data_AF-A0A7J9EM94-F1
#
_entry.id   AF-A0A7J9EM94-F1
#
_cell.length_a   1.000
_cell.length_b   1.000
_cell.length_c   1.000
_cell.angle_alpha   90.00
_cell.angle_beta   90.00
_cell.angle_gamma   90.00
#
_symmetry.space_group_name_H-M   'P 1'
#
loop_
_entity.id
_entity.type
_entity.pdbx_description
1 polymer ?
#
loop_
_entity_poly.entity_id
_entity_poly.type
_entity_poly.pdbx_seq_one_letter_code
_entity_poly.pdbx_strand_id
1 'polypeptide(L)'
;VYNDEEEWFRSIFANSKKEEAIQNLYEFFVERMGGPTLYSERKGDPALIGRHRPFPVTHQAAERWLHHMEKALESTPYIDADSKLKMMKFFRHTAFFLVAGDELKNQNQRVP
;
A
#
# COMPACT_ATOMS: atom_id res chain seq x y z
N VAL A 1 6.51 8.93 2.10
CA VAL A 1 6.62 7.86 3.14
C VAL A 1 7.98 7.82 3.86
N TYR A 2 9.12 7.58 3.19
CA TYR A 2 10.43 7.54 3.88
C TYR A 2 10.91 8.88 4.44
N ASN A 3 10.49 9.99 3.81
CA ASN A 3 10.73 11.36 4.28
C ASN A 3 9.46 11.98 4.89
N ASP A 4 8.55 11.15 5.42
CA ASP A 4 7.37 11.67 6.13
C ASP A 4 7.81 12.42 7.38
N GLU A 5 7.19 13.57 7.65
CA GLU A 5 7.41 14.39 8.84
C GLU A 5 6.98 13.66 10.12
N GLU A 6 5.97 12.80 10.02
CA GLU A 6 5.40 12.01 11.10
C GLU A 6 6.25 10.76 11.38
N GLU A 7 6.97 10.75 12.49
CA GLU A 7 7.85 9.65 12.87
C GLU A 7 7.10 8.32 13.06
N TRP A 8 5.89 8.36 13.63
CA TRP A 8 5.08 7.17 13.84
C TRP A 8 4.78 6.43 12.53
N PHE A 9 4.56 7.17 11.43
CA PHE A 9 4.29 6.58 10.12
C PHE A 9 5.58 6.18 9.41
N ARG A 10 6.61 7.03 9.48
CA ARG A 10 7.92 6.74 8.88
C ARG A 10 8.53 5.46 9.45
N SER A 11 8.38 5.22 10.75
CA SER A 11 8.93 4.04 11.43
C SER A 11 8.34 2.71 10.94
N ILE A 12 7.12 2.71 10.37
CA ILE A 12 6.51 1.52 9.73
C ILE A 12 7.42 0.96 8.63
N PHE A 13 8.14 1.85 7.92
CA PHE A 13 9.01 1.49 6.80
C PHE A 13 10.48 1.31 7.20
N ALA A 14 10.84 1.47 8.48
CA ALA A 14 12.24 1.52 8.93
C ALA A 14 13.04 0.24 8.60
N ASN A 15 12.38 -0.92 8.62
CA ASN A 15 12.99 -2.21 8.32
C ASN A 15 12.87 -2.62 6.84
N SER A 16 12.37 -1.75 5.97
CA SER A 16 12.18 -2.02 4.54
C SER A 16 13.14 -1.19 3.70
N LYS A 17 13.92 -1.86 2.84
CA LYS A 17 14.77 -1.19 1.85
C LYS A 17 13.88 -0.42 0.86
N LYS A 18 14.15 0.88 0.69
CA LYS A 18 13.33 1.79 -0.12
C LYS A 18 13.20 1.32 -1.56
N GLU A 19 14.30 0.87 -2.15
CA GLU A 19 14.38 0.44 -3.53
C GLU A 19 13.52 -0.81 -3.76
N GLU A 20 13.54 -1.75 -2.81
CA GLU A 20 12.71 -2.96 -2.86
C GLU A 20 11.22 -2.63 -2.66
N ALA A 21 10.90 -1.70 -1.75
CA ALA A 21 9.53 -1.25 -1.52
C ALA A 21 8.95 -0.57 -2.77
N ILE A 22 9.73 0.27 -3.44
CA ILE A 22 9.36 0.89 -4.72
C ILE A 22 9.14 -0.20 -5.78
N GLN A 23 10.06 -1.15 -5.89
CA GLN A 23 9.96 -2.24 -6.86
C GLN A 23 8.70 -3.08 -6.67
N ASN A 24 8.44 -3.51 -5.43
CA ASN A 24 7.26 -4.28 -5.08
C ASN A 24 5.97 -3.53 -5.42
N LEU A 25 5.92 -2.21 -5.16
CA LEU A 25 4.73 -1.41 -5.39
C LEU A 25 4.44 -1.21 -6.88
N TYR A 26 5.43 -0.80 -7.68
CA TYR A 26 5.18 -0.55 -9.10
C TYR A 26 4.89 -1.84 -9.86
N GLU A 27 5.58 -2.95 -9.57
CA GLU A 27 5.33 -4.22 -10.26
C GLU A 27 3.92 -4.73 -9.96
N PHE A 28 3.48 -4.60 -8.70
CA PHE A 28 2.12 -4.95 -8.32
C PHE A 28 1.09 -4.10 -9.08
N PHE A 29 1.29 -2.77 -9.19
CA PHE A 29 0.38 -1.91 -9.92
C PHE A 29 0.38 -2.16 -11.42
N VAL A 30 1.56 -2.35 -12.03
CA VAL A 30 1.68 -2.69 -13.46
C VAL A 30 0.84 -3.92 -13.77
N GLU A 31 1.03 -5.01 -13.03
CA GLU A 31 0.28 -6.25 -13.23
C GLU A 31 -1.21 -6.04 -12.95
N ARG A 32 -1.56 -5.42 -11.80
CA ARG A 32 -2.95 -5.26 -11.38
C ARG A 32 -3.77 -4.36 -12.30
N MET A 33 -3.11 -3.44 -13.00
CA MET A 33 -3.72 -2.48 -13.94
C MET A 33 -3.64 -2.95 -15.40
N GLY A 34 -3.33 -4.22 -15.66
CA GLY A 34 -3.42 -4.84 -16.98
C GLY A 34 -2.12 -4.87 -17.78
N GLY A 35 -0.99 -4.57 -17.15
CA GLY A 35 0.35 -4.75 -17.70
C GLY A 35 0.89 -6.17 -17.53
N PRO A 36 2.19 -6.38 -17.79
CA PRO A 36 2.87 -7.67 -17.61
C PRO A 36 2.87 -8.15 -16.15
N THR A 37 3.01 -9.47 -15.96
CA THR A 37 2.97 -10.19 -14.67
C THR A 37 4.25 -10.09 -13.84
N LEU A 38 4.84 -8.88 -13.77
CA LEU A 38 6.14 -8.65 -13.15
C LEU A 38 6.19 -9.04 -11.67
N TYR A 39 5.10 -8.75 -10.93
CA TYR A 39 5.07 -9.03 -9.51
C TYR A 39 4.96 -10.53 -9.27
N SER A 40 4.01 -11.19 -9.92
CA SER A 40 3.76 -12.62 -9.74
C SER A 40 4.94 -13.46 -10.20
N GLU A 41 5.62 -13.07 -11.28
CA GLU A 41 6.85 -13.75 -11.75
C GLU A 41 7.99 -13.72 -10.72
N ARG A 42 8.16 -12.60 -10.01
CA ARG A 42 9.26 -12.42 -9.04
C ARG A 42 8.91 -12.85 -7.62
N LYS A 43 7.66 -12.62 -7.19
CA LYS A 43 7.22 -12.72 -5.78
C LYS A 43 6.13 -13.77 -5.55
N GLY A 44 5.54 -14.34 -6.62
CA GLY A 44 4.36 -15.20 -6.54
C GLY A 44 3.12 -14.42 -6.14
N ASP A 45 2.14 -15.11 -5.54
CA ASP A 45 0.85 -14.53 -5.20
C ASP A 45 0.96 -13.21 -4.40
N PRO A 46 0.19 -12.16 -4.77
CA PRO A 46 0.18 -10.89 -4.05
C PRO A 46 -0.07 -11.02 -2.55
N ALA A 47 -1.00 -11.91 -2.14
CA ALA A 47 -1.28 -12.24 -0.74
C ALA A 47 -1.27 -11.02 0.21
N LEU A 48 -1.97 -9.94 -0.19
CA LEU A 48 -1.79 -8.60 0.39
C LEU A 48 -1.92 -8.57 1.92
N ILE A 49 -2.97 -9.14 2.50
CA ILE A 49 -3.15 -9.21 3.96
C ILE A 49 -1.97 -9.94 4.61
N GLY A 50 -1.57 -11.09 4.07
CA GLY A 50 -0.47 -11.89 4.61
C GLY A 50 0.85 -11.13 4.62
N ARG A 51 1.15 -10.39 3.55
CA ARG A 51 2.39 -9.60 3.43
C ARG A 51 2.36 -8.31 4.26
N HIS A 52 1.19 -7.79 4.60
CA HIS A 52 1.05 -6.60 5.44
C HIS A 52 0.93 -6.92 6.94
N ARG A 53 0.75 -8.20 7.30
CA ARG A 53 0.64 -8.67 8.70
C ARG A 53 1.71 -8.16 9.67
N PRO A 54 3.00 -8.00 9.27
CA PRO A 54 4.03 -7.48 10.17
C PRO A 54 3.89 -5.99 10.53
N PHE A 55 3.09 -5.23 9.79
CA PHE A 55 2.98 -3.78 9.95
C PHE A 55 1.70 -3.39 10.68
N PRO A 56 1.70 -2.28 11.45
CA PRO A 56 0.49 -1.74 12.06
C PRO A 56 -0.33 -0.95 11.03
N VAL A 57 -1.16 -1.64 10.25
CA VAL A 57 -2.01 -1.02 9.21
C VAL A 57 -3.31 -0.50 9.82
N THR A 58 -3.18 0.51 10.69
CA THR A 58 -4.33 1.15 11.34
C THR A 58 -5.11 2.05 10.36
N HIS A 59 -6.33 2.45 10.76
CA HIS A 59 -7.10 3.45 10.01
C HIS A 59 -6.30 4.74 9.76
N GLN A 60 -5.55 5.22 10.76
CA GLN A 60 -4.69 6.40 10.64
C GLN A 60 -3.53 6.17 9.65
N ALA A 61 -2.91 4.98 9.67
CA ALA A 61 -1.85 4.62 8.73
C ALA A 61 -2.39 4.57 7.28
N ALA A 62 -3.59 4.03 7.08
CA ALA A 62 -4.24 3.99 5.78
C ALA A 62 -4.51 5.39 5.22
N GLU A 63 -5.12 6.30 5.99
CA GLU A 63 -5.35 7.68 5.54
C GLU A 63 -4.02 8.43 5.28
N ARG A 64 -2.98 8.23 6.12
CA ARG A 64 -1.66 8.82 5.87
C ARG A 64 -1.01 8.29 4.59
N TRP A 65 -1.15 7.00 4.30
CA TRP A 65 -0.67 6.42 3.04
C TRP A 65 -1.44 6.99 1.83
N LEU A 66 -2.76 7.11 1.93
CA LEU A 66 -3.60 7.68 0.86
C LEU A 66 -3.25 9.12 0.54
N HIS A 67 -2.92 9.93 1.56
CA HIS A 67 -2.41 11.29 1.37
C HIS A 67 -1.12 11.33 0.52
N HIS A 68 -0.18 10.40 0.73
CA HIS A 68 1.01 10.31 -0.12
C HIS A 68 0.68 9.89 -1.54
N MET A 69 -0.28 8.97 -1.72
CA MET A 69 -0.71 8.51 -3.05
C MET A 69 -1.43 9.61 -3.83
N GLU A 70 -2.28 10.39 -3.18
CA GLU A 70 -2.95 11.55 -3.77
C GLU A 70 -1.92 12.57 -4.27
N LYS A 71 -0.98 12.99 -3.41
CA LYS A 71 0.13 13.88 -3.80
C LYS A 71 0.97 13.32 -4.95
N ALA A 72 1.24 12.01 -4.94
CA ALA A 72 2.00 11.36 -6.01
C ALA A 72 1.24 11.45 -7.35
N LEU A 73 -0.06 11.18 -7.36
CA LEU A 73 -0.89 11.32 -8.56
C LEU A 73 -1.02 12.77 -9.02
N GLU A 74 -1.18 13.73 -8.11
CA GLU A 74 -1.20 15.16 -8.44
C GLU A 74 0.09 15.59 -9.14
N SER A 75 1.23 15.15 -8.62
CA SER A 75 2.56 15.45 -9.17
C SER A 75 2.90 14.71 -10.48
N THR A 76 2.05 13.77 -10.93
CA THR A 76 2.28 12.99 -12.15
C THR A 76 1.43 13.55 -13.30
N PRO A 77 2.02 14.30 -14.26
CA PRO A 77 1.26 14.99 -15.31
C PRO A 77 0.74 14.06 -16.41
N TYR A 78 1.33 12.87 -16.56
CA TYR A 78 1.02 11.94 -17.65
C TYR A 78 -0.16 11.01 -17.37
N ILE A 79 -0.75 11.06 -16.16
CA ILE A 79 -1.95 10.31 -15.80
C ILE A 79 -3.13 11.27 -15.95
N ASP A 80 -4.12 10.93 -16.76
CA ASP A 80 -5.31 11.76 -16.95
C ASP A 80 -6.26 11.72 -15.73
N ALA A 81 -7.19 12.67 -15.66
CA ALA A 81 -8.08 12.84 -14.51
C ALA A 81 -8.99 11.62 -14.23
N ASP A 82 -9.48 10.95 -15.28
CA ASP A 82 -10.33 9.76 -15.12
C ASP A 82 -9.51 8.58 -14.58
N SER A 83 -8.30 8.38 -15.10
CA SER A 83 -7.35 7.41 -14.56
C SER A 83 -6.98 7.70 -13.10
N LYS A 84 -6.68 8.96 -12.73
CA LYS A 84 -6.41 9.33 -11.32
C LYS A 84 -7.58 8.98 -10.41
N LEU A 85 -8.81 9.25 -10.84
CA LEU A 85 -10.01 8.92 -10.06
C LEU A 85 -10.17 7.42 -9.86
N LYS A 86 -9.98 6.61 -10.91
CA LYS A 86 -10.05 5.15 -10.84
C LYS A 86 -8.96 4.58 -9.92
N MET A 87 -7.73 5.08 -10.04
CA MET A 87 -6.60 4.70 -9.20
C MET A 87 -6.87 5.04 -7.74
N MET A 88 -7.33 6.26 -7.41
CA MET A 88 -7.63 6.63 -6.03
C MET A 88 -8.77 5.82 -5.41
N LYS A 89 -9.81 5.47 -6.18
CA LYS A 89 -10.87 4.56 -5.71
C LYS A 89 -10.29 3.18 -5.38
N PHE A 90 -9.44 2.64 -6.24
CA PHE A 90 -8.76 1.36 -6.01
C PHE A 90 -7.85 1.44 -4.76
N PHE A 91 -6.98 2.45 -4.67
CA PHE A 91 -6.08 2.67 -3.54
C PHE A 91 -6.84 2.79 -2.22
N ARG A 92 -7.90 3.60 -2.17
CA ARG A 92 -8.73 3.78 -0.96
C ARG A 92 -9.37 2.46 -0.54
N HIS A 93 -9.99 1.75 -1.47
CA HIS A 93 -10.60 0.46 -1.18
C HIS A 93 -9.58 -0.55 -0.65
N THR A 94 -8.43 -0.68 -1.32
CA THR A 94 -7.37 -1.62 -0.90
C THR A 94 -6.75 -1.25 0.44
N ALA A 95 -6.53 0.04 0.72
CA ALA A 95 -6.01 0.48 2.01
C ALA A 95 -6.94 0.08 3.16
N PHE A 96 -8.24 0.30 3.04
CA PHE A 96 -9.19 -0.10 4.08
C PHE A 96 -9.46 -1.61 4.14
N PHE A 97 -9.30 -2.34 3.04
CA PHE A 97 -9.26 -3.80 3.07
C PHE A 97 -8.10 -4.33 3.92
N LEU A 98 -6.92 -3.69 3.84
CA LEU A 98 -5.78 -4.04 4.69
C LEU A 98 -6.01 -3.69 6.16
N VAL A 99 -6.68 -2.57 6.45
CA VAL A 99 -7.10 -2.21 7.82
C VAL A 99 -7.98 -3.30 8.42
N ALA A 100 -9.00 -3.73 7.69
CA ALA A 100 -9.86 -4.84 8.14
C ALA A 100 -9.07 -6.13 8.38
N GLY A 101 -8.06 -6.40 7.53
CA GLY A 101 -7.14 -7.52 7.72
C GLY A 101 -6.30 -7.44 9.01
N ASP A 102 -5.79 -6.25 9.36
CA ASP A 102 -5.05 -6.05 10.61
C ASP A 102 -5.96 -6.12 11.84
N GLU A 103 -7.18 -5.59 11.76
CA GLU A 103 -8.18 -5.69 12.83
C GLU A 103 -8.54 -7.13 13.18
N LEU A 104 -8.74 -7.99 12.16
CA LEU A 104 -9.00 -9.43 12.36
C LEU A 104 -7.83 -10.15 13.04
N LYS A 105 -6.58 -9.82 12.67
CA LYS A 105 -5.38 -10.33 13.36
C LYS A 105 -5.38 -9.92 14.83
N ASN A 106 -5.67 -8.65 15.13
CA ASN A 106 -5.66 -8.13 16.49
C ASN A 106 -6.78 -8.73 17.35
N GLN A 107 -7.92 -9.09 16.75
CA GLN A 107 -8.99 -9.84 17.43
C GLN A 107 -8.54 -11.27 17.77
N ASN A 108 -7.94 -11.99 16.83
CA ASN A 108 -7.45 -13.36 17.05
C ASN A 108 -6.33 -13.46 18.09
N GLN A 109 -5.58 -12.38 18.33
CA GLN A 109 -4.54 -12.31 19.36
C GLN A 109 -5.08 -11.99 20.76
N ARG A 110 -6.34 -11.55 20.88
CA ARG A 110 -6.99 -11.18 22.15
C ARG A 110 -7.82 -12.31 22.76
N VAL A 111 -7.98 -13.44 22.07
CA VAL A 111 -8.65 -14.64 22.58
C VAL A 111 -7.60 -15.52 23.28
N PRO A 112 -7.74 -15.84 24.58
CA PRO A 112 -6.83 -16.72 25.32
C PRO A 112 -6.78 -18.15 24.78
#